data_AF-A0A355DKV6-F1
#
_entry.id   AF-A0A355DKV6-F1
#
_cell.length_a   1.000
_cell.length_b   1.000
_cell.length_c   1.000
_cell.angle_alpha   90.00
_cell.angle_beta   90.00
_cell.angle_gamma   90.00
#
_symmetry.space_group_name_H-M   'P 1'
#
loop_
_entity.id
_entity.type
_entity.pdbx_description
1 polymer ?
#
loop_
_entity_poly.entity_id
_entity_poly.type
_entity_poly.pdbx_seq_one_letter_code
_entity_poly.pdbx_strand_id
1 'polypeptide(L)'
;RVFEEYPHHQARCELACRKAKEDYFSNEALYSNSQSFARGFESINEQIYFIPQVNRAIAQEILHQSLAELEGKSWIESFREAVNEAKEKLAQQGIVPKVVLMTGGASRMKFTREICEEIFPEPETQIRPDPEPERCIALGLARVGRWDLRAAAFKDEINNLLDSKQLKQLIERHIPELIERLTQPLSEGLIENVIKRGLKDWQNNKIRTLADLENGMKTQAQQWMESDRTRQIINTQCISWFNSQIQSELAQETDPICRKFQIPRSSLRFEEGIDPGVVNPEISIGDAILADTVMFIVNLVIGGGTIGSIIALILTGHLTWPIALVYGVSVLAAGVEITRSKTQEAIKEKVDVPSWSRSMLLSDSKIDSICEEMNPELERVFREQLMENQQAFDELIRKVGQELKQALIAKAEEAVILIQ
;
A
#
# COMPACT_ATOMS: atom_id res chain seq x y z
N ARG A 1 -65.29 32.30 4.45
CA ARG A 1 -65.78 32.83 3.15
C ARG A 1 -64.67 33.36 2.25
N VAL A 2 -64.02 34.49 2.55
CA VAL A 2 -62.99 35.06 1.64
C VAL A 2 -61.84 34.09 1.31
N PHE A 3 -61.29 33.38 2.31
CA PHE A 3 -60.24 32.38 2.06
C PHE A 3 -60.74 31.08 1.44
N GLU A 4 -62.01 30.71 1.67
CA GLU A 4 -62.64 29.53 1.06
C GLU A 4 -62.88 29.76 -0.44
N GLU A 5 -63.27 30.98 -0.82
CA GLU A 5 -63.54 31.39 -2.20
C GLU A 5 -62.25 31.73 -2.96
N TYR A 6 -61.24 32.25 -2.27
CA TYR A 6 -59.97 32.70 -2.86
C TYR A 6 -58.75 32.24 -2.06
N PRO A 7 -58.32 30.97 -2.22
CA PRO A 7 -57.24 30.38 -1.42
C PRO A 7 -55.88 31.09 -1.54
N HIS A 8 -55.61 31.76 -2.65
CA HIS A 8 -54.37 32.52 -2.84
C HIS A 8 -54.24 33.71 -1.88
N HIS A 9 -55.37 34.29 -1.40
CA HIS A 9 -55.33 35.33 -0.37
C HIS A 9 -54.93 34.77 0.99
N GLN A 10 -55.29 33.53 1.30
CA GLN A 10 -54.85 32.86 2.52
C GLN A 10 -53.33 32.71 2.53
N ALA A 11 -52.74 32.18 1.45
CA ALA A 11 -51.28 32.02 1.33
C ALA A 11 -50.52 33.36 1.49
N ARG A 12 -51.05 34.45 0.94
CA ARG A 12 -50.51 35.80 1.11
C ARG A 12 -50.59 36.29 2.55
N CYS A 13 -51.73 36.09 3.22
CA CYS A 13 -51.90 36.45 4.63
C CYS A 13 -51.00 35.61 5.55
N GLU A 14 -50.85 34.30 5.28
CA GLU A 14 -49.93 33.41 5.99
C GLU A 14 -48.48 33.86 5.84
N LEU A 15 -48.08 34.30 4.64
CA LEU A 15 -46.76 34.90 4.42
C LEU A 15 -46.57 36.19 5.22
N ALA A 16 -47.61 37.05 5.31
CA ALA A 16 -47.57 38.25 6.14
C ALA A 16 -47.44 37.92 7.63
N CYS A 17 -48.15 36.90 8.12
CA CYS A 17 -47.99 36.37 9.47
C CYS A 17 -46.57 35.84 9.71
N ARG A 18 -46.01 35.09 8.75
CA ARG A 18 -44.63 34.58 8.83
C ARG A 18 -43.62 35.72 8.96
N LYS A 19 -43.74 36.78 8.16
CA LYS A 19 -42.85 37.95 8.23
C LYS A 19 -42.95 38.67 9.58
N ALA A 20 -44.17 38.89 10.09
CA ALA A 20 -44.39 39.49 11.41
C ALA A 20 -43.79 38.63 12.53
N LYS A 21 -43.94 37.31 12.44
CA LYS A 21 -43.32 36.34 13.37
C LYS A 21 -41.79 36.41 13.33
N GLU A 22 -41.19 36.37 12.14
CA GLU A 22 -39.74 36.41 11.96
C GLU A 22 -39.13 37.74 12.45
N ASP A 23 -39.80 38.86 12.19
CA ASP A 23 -39.41 40.17 12.72
C ASP A 23 -39.48 40.21 14.26
N TYR A 24 -40.57 39.67 14.84
CA TYR A 24 -40.70 39.56 16.30
C TYR A 24 -39.52 38.80 16.93
N PHE A 25 -39.22 37.58 16.45
CA PHE A 25 -38.15 36.76 17.03
C PHE A 25 -36.73 37.27 16.71
N SER A 26 -36.59 38.08 15.65
CA SER A 26 -35.31 38.75 15.37
C SER A 26 -35.07 39.95 16.28
N ASN A 27 -36.14 40.57 16.81
CA ASN A 27 -36.11 41.81 17.57
C ASN A 27 -36.91 41.73 18.88
N GLU A 28 -36.87 40.59 19.60
CA GLU A 28 -37.74 40.33 20.76
C GLU A 28 -37.67 41.43 21.84
N ALA A 29 -36.49 42.04 22.05
CA ALA A 29 -36.31 43.12 23.00
C ALA A 29 -37.12 44.38 22.64
N LEU A 30 -37.24 44.69 21.34
CA LEU A 30 -37.99 45.85 20.83
C LEU A 30 -39.51 45.70 21.03
N TYR A 31 -39.99 44.47 20.97
CA TYR A 31 -41.43 44.12 21.08
C TYR A 31 -41.82 43.60 22.46
N SER A 32 -40.97 43.85 23.46
CA SER A 32 -41.20 43.49 24.86
C SER A 32 -42.28 44.35 25.54
N ASN A 33 -42.48 45.58 25.06
CA ASN A 33 -43.54 46.49 25.52
C ASN A 33 -44.88 46.12 24.87
N SER A 34 -45.96 46.09 25.65
CA SER A 34 -47.32 45.76 25.20
C SER A 34 -47.86 46.69 24.09
N GLN A 35 -47.30 47.89 23.95
CA GLN A 35 -47.69 48.85 22.91
C GLN A 35 -46.86 48.74 21.61
N SER A 36 -45.81 47.92 21.60
CA SER A 36 -44.92 47.72 20.44
C SER A 36 -45.24 46.41 19.73
N PHE A 37 -45.34 46.41 18.40
CA PHE A 37 -45.73 45.24 17.62
C PHE A 37 -44.85 45.09 16.38
N ALA A 38 -44.41 43.87 16.12
CA ALA A 38 -44.01 43.46 14.78
C ALA A 38 -45.27 43.38 13.91
N ARG A 39 -45.24 43.96 12.71
CA ARG A 39 -46.44 44.08 11.86
C ARG A 39 -46.18 43.58 10.46
N GLY A 40 -47.09 42.76 9.96
CA GLY A 40 -47.25 42.53 8.53
C GLY A 40 -48.33 43.44 7.95
N PHE A 41 -48.42 43.47 6.63
CA PHE A 41 -49.52 44.12 5.92
C PHE A 41 -49.82 43.35 4.65
N GLU A 42 -51.09 43.07 4.41
CA GLU A 42 -51.57 42.47 3.17
C GLU A 42 -52.90 43.09 2.76
N SER A 43 -53.00 43.48 1.48
CA SER A 43 -54.24 44.00 0.91
C SER A 43 -54.97 42.86 0.20
N ILE A 44 -56.12 42.48 0.77
CA ILE A 44 -56.97 41.42 0.20
C ILE A 44 -57.78 42.01 -0.95
N ASN A 45 -58.41 43.18 -0.75
CA ASN A 45 -59.05 43.99 -1.78
C ASN A 45 -59.14 45.47 -1.33
N GLU A 46 -59.80 46.33 -2.11
CA GLU A 46 -59.91 47.78 -1.83
C GLU A 46 -60.53 48.11 -0.46
N GLN A 47 -61.28 47.17 0.15
CA GLN A 47 -62.03 47.37 1.39
C GLN A 47 -61.51 46.53 2.55
N ILE A 48 -60.70 45.49 2.29
CA ILE A 48 -60.25 44.53 3.30
C ILE A 48 -58.73 44.50 3.36
N TYR A 49 -58.21 44.92 4.52
CA TYR A 49 -56.79 44.88 4.85
C TYR A 49 -56.55 43.87 5.97
N PHE A 50 -55.49 43.07 5.84
CA PHE A 50 -55.04 42.14 6.86
C PHE A 50 -53.71 42.62 7.44
N ILE A 51 -53.70 42.87 8.75
CA ILE A 51 -52.55 43.45 9.46
C ILE A 51 -52.22 42.53 10.64
N PRO A 52 -51.41 41.47 10.43
CA PRO A 52 -51.00 40.61 11.54
C PRO A 52 -50.07 41.38 12.46
N GLN A 53 -50.32 41.28 13.77
CA GLN A 53 -49.55 41.98 14.80
C GLN A 53 -49.05 40.97 15.83
N VAL A 54 -47.77 41.04 16.16
CA VAL A 54 -47.14 40.17 17.16
C VAL A 54 -46.37 41.03 18.15
N ASN A 55 -46.68 40.89 19.43
CA ASN A 55 -45.89 41.40 20.55
C ASN A 55 -45.63 40.26 21.54
N ARG A 56 -44.93 40.53 22.63
CA ARG A 56 -44.60 39.50 23.62
C ARG A 56 -45.82 38.75 24.17
N ALA A 57 -46.91 39.45 24.50
CA ALA A 57 -48.10 38.82 25.07
C ALA A 57 -48.76 37.84 24.08
N ILE A 58 -48.94 38.29 22.83
CA ILE A 58 -49.50 37.46 21.75
C ILE A 58 -48.60 36.27 21.45
N ALA A 59 -47.28 36.49 21.34
CA ALA A 59 -46.34 35.42 21.08
C ALA A 59 -46.36 34.36 22.19
N GLN A 60 -46.43 34.78 23.45
CA GLN A 60 -46.52 33.86 24.60
C GLN A 60 -47.83 33.07 24.58
N GLU A 61 -48.95 33.70 24.28
CA GLU A 61 -50.24 33.01 24.14
C GLU A 61 -50.18 31.96 23.03
N ILE A 62 -49.68 32.32 21.84
CA ILE A 62 -49.55 31.39 20.70
C ILE A 62 -48.60 30.22 21.03
N LEU A 63 -47.46 30.50 21.65
CA LEU A 63 -46.46 29.48 21.96
C LEU A 63 -46.92 28.46 23.01
N HIS A 64 -47.84 28.85 23.90
CA HIS A 64 -48.44 27.99 24.93
C HIS A 64 -49.79 27.39 24.50
N GLN A 65 -50.29 27.74 23.31
CA GLN A 65 -51.52 27.18 22.80
C GLN A 65 -51.33 25.68 22.49
N SER A 66 -52.24 24.87 22.99
CA SER A 66 -52.33 23.44 22.67
C SER A 66 -52.65 23.23 21.19
N LEU A 67 -51.86 22.40 20.51
CA LEU A 67 -52.02 22.07 19.09
C LEU A 67 -52.38 20.59 18.93
N ALA A 68 -53.39 20.29 18.11
CA ALA A 68 -53.83 18.92 17.87
C ALA A 68 -52.74 18.09 17.16
N GLU A 69 -51.99 18.73 16.28
CA GLU A 69 -50.84 18.16 15.55
C GLU A 69 -49.68 17.78 16.47
N LEU A 70 -49.64 18.33 17.68
CA LEU A 70 -48.68 18.02 18.73
C LEU A 70 -49.33 17.22 19.88
N GLU A 71 -50.37 16.45 19.57
CA GLU A 71 -51.08 15.59 20.54
C GLU A 71 -51.64 16.37 21.75
N GLY A 72 -52.09 17.60 21.51
CA GLY A 72 -52.62 18.47 22.55
C GLY A 72 -51.55 19.20 23.37
N LYS A 73 -50.27 19.11 22.99
CA LYS A 73 -49.19 19.87 23.61
C LYS A 73 -49.01 21.21 22.93
N SER A 74 -48.45 22.17 23.67
CA SER A 74 -47.92 23.39 23.11
C SER A 74 -46.60 23.14 22.41
N TRP A 75 -46.16 24.08 21.56
CA TRP A 75 -44.88 23.94 20.87
C TRP A 75 -43.68 23.99 21.83
N ILE A 76 -43.79 24.76 22.91
CA ILE A 76 -42.78 24.81 23.98
C ILE A 76 -42.63 23.43 24.65
N GLU A 77 -43.75 22.81 25.02
CA GLU A 77 -43.76 21.49 25.68
C GLU A 77 -43.19 20.42 24.75
N SER A 78 -43.68 20.38 23.50
CA SER A 78 -43.21 19.41 22.50
C SER A 78 -41.71 19.55 22.20
N PHE A 79 -41.20 20.78 22.08
CA PHE A 79 -39.77 21.01 21.89
C PHE A 79 -38.95 20.56 23.11
N ARG A 80 -39.39 20.90 24.33
CA ARG A 80 -38.72 20.49 25.57
C ARG A 80 -38.64 18.97 25.70
N GLU A 81 -39.73 18.27 25.43
CA GLU A 81 -39.76 16.81 25.44
C GLU A 81 -38.79 16.20 24.43
N ALA A 82 -38.75 16.70 23.20
CA ALA A 82 -37.83 16.22 22.17
C ALA A 82 -36.36 16.38 22.60
N VAL A 83 -36.01 17.51 23.23
CA VAL A 83 -34.65 17.75 23.76
C VAL A 83 -34.35 16.83 24.96
N ASN A 84 -35.32 16.59 25.85
CA ASN A 84 -35.17 15.64 26.96
C ASN A 84 -34.98 14.20 26.46
N GLU A 85 -35.76 13.76 25.47
CA GLU A 85 -35.61 12.43 24.87
C GLU A 85 -34.20 12.25 24.28
N ALA A 86 -33.67 13.29 23.62
CA ALA A 86 -32.30 13.27 23.13
C ALA A 86 -31.27 13.18 24.28
N LYS A 87 -31.47 13.89 25.38
CA LYS A 87 -30.61 13.80 26.58
C LYS A 87 -30.65 12.40 27.19
N GLU A 88 -31.82 11.80 27.32
CA GLU A 88 -31.97 10.43 27.84
C GLU A 88 -31.24 9.40 26.99
N LYS A 89 -31.34 9.51 25.65
CA LYS A 89 -30.60 8.64 24.71
C LYS A 89 -29.08 8.78 24.87
N LEU A 90 -28.58 10.00 25.03
CA LEU A 90 -27.15 10.24 25.30
C LEU A 90 -26.72 9.66 26.65
N ALA A 91 -27.56 9.81 27.68
CA ALA A 91 -27.28 9.28 29.02
C ALA A 91 -27.19 7.75 29.05
N GLN A 92 -28.05 7.05 28.30
CA GLN A 92 -27.98 5.59 28.14
C GLN A 92 -26.65 5.12 27.52
N GLN A 93 -26.01 5.97 26.72
CA GLN A 93 -24.70 5.70 26.11
C GLN A 93 -23.53 6.21 26.96
N GLY A 94 -23.80 6.83 28.12
CA GLY A 94 -22.78 7.47 28.96
C GLY A 94 -22.11 8.68 28.29
N ILE A 95 -22.78 9.34 27.35
CA ILE A 95 -22.24 10.46 26.58
C ILE A 95 -22.69 11.79 27.19
N VAL A 96 -21.73 12.67 27.46
CA VAL A 96 -21.97 14.09 27.74
C VAL A 96 -21.52 14.90 26.52
N PRO A 97 -22.43 15.61 25.81
CA PRO A 97 -22.08 16.31 24.59
C PRO A 97 -21.25 17.56 24.90
N LYS A 98 -20.09 17.73 24.28
CA LYS A 98 -19.30 18.99 24.40
C LYS A 98 -19.97 20.17 23.72
N VAL A 99 -20.76 19.91 22.67
CA VAL A 99 -21.45 20.94 21.89
C VAL A 99 -22.83 20.44 21.49
N VAL A 100 -23.84 21.28 21.69
CA VAL A 100 -25.18 21.12 21.12
C VAL A 100 -25.34 22.18 20.03
N LEU A 101 -25.33 21.74 18.77
CA LEU A 101 -25.48 22.62 17.62
C LEU A 101 -26.96 22.80 17.28
N MET A 102 -27.42 24.06 17.20
CA MET A 102 -28.80 24.37 16.86
C MET A 102 -28.91 24.88 15.42
N THR A 103 -29.68 24.20 14.59
CA THR A 103 -29.85 24.49 13.16
C THR A 103 -31.33 24.67 12.80
N GLY A 104 -31.61 25.16 11.58
CA GLY A 104 -32.95 25.51 11.11
C GLY A 104 -33.48 26.86 11.65
N GLY A 105 -34.34 27.54 10.89
CA GLY A 105 -34.78 28.92 11.21
C GLY A 105 -35.53 29.07 12.55
N ALA A 106 -36.09 27.99 13.10
CA ALA A 106 -36.75 28.00 14.41
C ALA A 106 -35.76 28.15 15.58
N SER A 107 -34.48 27.81 15.40
CA SER A 107 -33.45 27.98 16.43
C SER A 107 -33.16 29.45 16.76
N ARG A 108 -33.63 30.39 15.93
CA ARG A 108 -33.55 31.84 16.19
C ARG A 108 -34.47 32.28 17.34
N MET A 109 -35.50 31.49 17.66
CA MET A 109 -36.43 31.83 18.74
C MET A 109 -35.76 31.61 20.10
N LYS A 110 -35.65 32.65 20.93
CA LYS A 110 -34.83 32.66 22.15
C LYS A 110 -35.12 31.49 23.09
N PHE A 111 -36.38 31.16 23.29
CA PHE A 111 -36.79 30.09 24.22
C PHE A 111 -36.24 28.70 23.82
N THR A 112 -36.00 28.43 22.53
CA THR A 112 -35.40 27.14 22.11
C THR A 112 -34.00 26.98 22.68
N ARG A 113 -33.22 28.06 22.70
CA ARG A 113 -31.87 28.09 23.25
C ARG A 113 -31.92 27.96 24.77
N GLU A 114 -32.82 28.69 25.42
CA GLU A 114 -33.02 28.63 26.87
C GLU A 114 -33.37 27.21 27.33
N ILE A 115 -34.26 26.51 26.61
CA ILE A 115 -34.59 25.10 26.89
C ILE A 115 -33.37 24.20 26.74
N CYS A 116 -32.57 24.36 25.69
CA CYS A 116 -31.34 23.58 25.51
C CYS A 116 -30.33 23.85 26.63
N GLU A 117 -30.15 25.11 27.05
CA GLU A 117 -29.26 25.50 28.16
C GLU A 117 -29.74 24.94 29.50
N GLU A 118 -31.05 24.90 29.75
CA GLU A 118 -31.63 24.29 30.94
C GLU A 118 -31.47 22.76 30.96
N ILE A 119 -31.70 22.10 29.83
CA ILE A 119 -31.64 20.64 29.75
C ILE A 119 -30.19 20.14 29.75
N PHE A 120 -29.24 20.90 29.17
CA PHE A 120 -27.82 20.58 29.19
C PHE A 120 -27.03 21.59 30.03
N PRO A 121 -27.16 21.55 31.37
CA PRO A 121 -26.54 22.51 32.27
C PRO A 121 -25.07 22.23 32.54
N GLU A 122 -24.52 21.13 32.02
CA GLU A 122 -23.16 20.69 32.31
C GLU A 122 -22.16 21.75 31.83
N PRO A 123 -21.19 22.19 32.67
CA PRO A 123 -20.26 23.27 32.30
C PRO A 123 -19.41 23.00 31.05
N GLU A 124 -19.23 21.73 30.70
CA GLU A 124 -18.48 21.28 29.53
C GLU A 124 -19.31 21.29 28.24
N THR A 125 -20.64 21.41 28.36
CA THR A 125 -21.57 21.44 27.23
C THR A 125 -21.79 22.88 26.76
N GLN A 126 -21.50 23.13 25.48
CA GLN A 126 -21.74 24.43 24.87
C GLN A 126 -22.95 24.41 23.94
N ILE A 127 -23.94 25.24 24.22
CA ILE A 127 -25.07 25.46 23.31
C ILE A 127 -24.66 26.48 22.24
N ARG A 128 -24.65 26.05 20.97
CA ARG A 128 -24.18 26.87 19.85
C ARG A 128 -25.22 26.97 18.74
N PRO A 129 -25.96 28.09 18.67
CA PRO A 129 -26.76 28.43 17.51
C PRO A 129 -25.87 28.66 16.29
N ASP A 130 -26.22 28.05 15.16
CA ASP A 130 -25.57 28.37 13.88
C ASP A 130 -25.96 29.80 13.46
N PRO A 131 -25.02 30.64 12.97
CA PRO A 131 -25.31 32.01 12.54
C PRO A 131 -26.17 32.07 11.25
N GLU A 132 -26.08 31.03 10.40
CA GLU A 132 -26.82 30.87 9.15
C GLU A 132 -27.54 29.50 9.13
N PRO A 133 -28.46 29.26 10.07
CA PRO A 133 -29.05 27.95 10.33
C PRO A 133 -29.86 27.42 9.13
N GLU A 134 -30.35 28.30 8.25
CA GLU A 134 -31.02 27.94 7.00
C GLU A 134 -30.08 27.45 5.89
N ARG A 135 -28.77 27.76 5.96
CA ARG A 135 -27.77 27.37 4.96
C ARG A 135 -26.93 26.17 5.37
N CYS A 136 -26.81 25.88 6.66
CA CYS A 136 -25.89 24.87 7.18
C CYS A 136 -26.01 23.49 6.49
N ILE A 137 -27.22 23.01 6.25
CA ILE A 137 -27.47 21.72 5.57
C ILE A 137 -27.02 21.77 4.11
N ALA A 138 -27.44 22.79 3.37
CA ALA A 138 -27.10 22.95 1.96
C ALA A 138 -25.58 23.12 1.77
N LEU A 139 -24.92 23.88 2.64
CA LEU A 139 -23.46 24.04 2.65
C LEU A 139 -22.76 22.72 2.97
N GLY A 140 -23.26 21.96 3.94
CA GLY A 140 -22.74 20.62 4.27
C GLY A 140 -22.82 19.68 3.07
N LEU A 141 -23.98 19.58 2.43
CA LEU A 141 -24.18 18.75 1.23
C LEU A 141 -23.31 19.20 0.05
N ALA A 142 -23.19 20.50 -0.18
CA ALA A 142 -22.34 21.03 -1.24
C ALA A 142 -20.85 20.72 -1.00
N ARG A 143 -20.40 20.76 0.27
CA ARG A 143 -19.04 20.36 0.65
C ARG A 143 -18.81 18.87 0.42
N VAL A 144 -19.74 18.02 0.83
CA VAL A 144 -19.67 16.56 0.59
C VAL A 144 -19.61 16.27 -0.92
N GLY A 145 -20.51 16.87 -1.71
CA GLY A 145 -20.50 16.67 -3.16
C GLY A 145 -19.21 17.16 -3.82
N ARG A 146 -18.64 18.27 -3.37
CA ARG A 146 -17.32 18.74 -3.83
C ARG A 146 -16.21 17.76 -3.47
N TRP A 147 -16.23 17.25 -2.23
CA TRP A 147 -15.26 16.27 -1.75
C TRP A 147 -15.32 14.99 -2.57
N ASP A 148 -16.51 14.42 -2.78
CA ASP A 148 -16.74 13.21 -3.58
C ASP A 148 -16.19 13.37 -5.00
N LEU A 149 -16.47 14.50 -5.67
CA LEU A 149 -15.96 14.78 -7.00
C LEU A 149 -14.43 14.91 -7.03
N ARG A 150 -13.83 15.55 -6.02
CA ARG A 150 -12.37 15.68 -5.92
C ARG A 150 -11.71 14.34 -5.63
N ALA A 151 -12.32 13.52 -4.77
CA ALA A 151 -11.86 12.17 -4.46
C ALA A 151 -11.90 11.26 -5.69
N ALA A 152 -13.00 11.27 -6.44
CA ALA A 152 -13.12 10.53 -7.70
C ALA A 152 -12.05 10.97 -8.72
N ALA A 153 -11.92 12.28 -8.95
CA ALA A 153 -10.90 12.81 -9.87
C ALA A 153 -9.47 12.46 -9.44
N PHE A 154 -9.17 12.44 -8.14
CA PHE A 154 -7.88 12.01 -7.62
C PHE A 154 -7.61 10.54 -7.93
N LYS A 155 -8.57 9.65 -7.65
CA LYS A 155 -8.46 8.22 -7.98
C LYS A 155 -8.29 8.00 -9.48
N ASP A 156 -9.01 8.76 -10.31
CA ASP A 156 -8.90 8.67 -11.77
C ASP A 156 -7.51 9.08 -12.27
N GLU A 157 -6.89 10.13 -11.72
CA GLU A 157 -5.52 10.52 -12.07
C GLU A 157 -4.49 9.48 -11.68
N ILE A 158 -4.64 8.86 -10.51
CA ILE A 158 -3.77 7.76 -10.08
C ILE A 158 -3.96 6.54 -10.99
N ASN A 159 -5.19 6.17 -11.31
CA ASN A 159 -5.47 5.07 -12.23
C ASN A 159 -4.89 5.35 -13.63
N ASN A 160 -5.03 6.57 -14.15
CA ASN A 160 -4.44 6.96 -15.43
C ASN A 160 -2.91 6.87 -15.42
N LEU A 161 -2.26 7.26 -14.33
CA LEU A 161 -0.81 7.08 -14.16
C LEU A 161 -0.45 5.59 -14.18
N LEU A 162 -1.20 4.75 -13.46
CA LEU A 162 -0.97 3.31 -13.32
C LEU A 162 -1.27 2.51 -14.59
N ASP A 163 -2.27 2.92 -15.37
CA ASP A 163 -2.65 2.31 -16.65
C ASP A 163 -1.77 2.80 -17.80
N SER A 164 -1.02 3.87 -17.59
CA SER A 164 -0.02 4.31 -18.56
C SER A 164 1.12 3.30 -18.66
N LYS A 165 1.77 3.24 -19.82
CA LYS A 165 3.00 2.44 -20.00
C LYS A 165 4.18 2.96 -19.16
N GLN A 166 4.03 4.09 -18.46
CA GLN A 166 5.12 4.73 -17.72
C GLN A 166 5.60 3.85 -16.57
N LEU A 167 4.70 3.19 -15.84
CA LEU A 167 5.10 2.31 -14.73
C LEU A 167 5.92 1.11 -15.22
N LYS A 168 5.47 0.48 -16.31
CA LYS A 168 6.18 -0.63 -16.94
C LYS A 168 7.57 -0.19 -17.42
N GLN A 169 7.63 0.94 -18.13
CA GLN A 169 8.88 1.51 -18.64
C GLN A 169 9.85 1.92 -17.53
N LEU A 170 9.33 2.42 -16.41
CA LEU A 170 10.12 2.78 -15.24
C LEU A 170 10.79 1.53 -14.65
N ILE A 171 10.02 0.46 -14.43
CA ILE A 171 10.56 -0.80 -13.90
C ILE A 171 11.56 -1.41 -14.89
N GLU A 172 11.20 -1.51 -16.18
CA GLU A 172 12.05 -2.04 -17.26
C GLU A 172 13.43 -1.37 -17.33
N ARG A 173 13.47 -0.05 -17.19
CA ARG A 173 14.71 0.73 -17.26
C ARG A 173 15.71 0.34 -16.18
N HIS A 174 15.22 -0.05 -15.00
CA HIS A 174 16.03 -0.29 -13.80
C HIS A 174 16.30 -1.78 -13.53
N ILE A 175 15.85 -2.69 -14.39
CA ILE A 175 16.14 -4.13 -14.26
C ILE A 175 17.64 -4.45 -14.31
N PRO A 176 18.47 -3.85 -15.19
CA PRO A 176 19.91 -4.13 -15.20
C PRO A 176 20.57 -3.87 -13.83
N GLU A 177 20.18 -2.81 -13.13
CA GLU A 177 20.68 -2.47 -11.80
C GLU A 177 20.27 -3.51 -10.74
N LEU A 178 19.10 -4.12 -10.88
CA LEU A 178 18.68 -5.23 -10.02
C LEU A 178 19.55 -6.47 -10.25
N ILE A 179 19.86 -6.78 -11.52
CA ILE A 179 20.75 -7.90 -11.89
C ILE A 179 22.13 -7.71 -11.25
N GLU A 180 22.71 -6.52 -11.37
CA GLU A 180 24.01 -6.20 -10.78
C GLU A 180 24.00 -6.38 -9.25
N ARG A 181 22.94 -5.92 -8.57
CA ARG A 181 22.79 -6.04 -7.12
C ARG A 181 22.62 -7.48 -6.63
N LEU A 182 22.02 -8.34 -7.44
CA LEU A 182 21.83 -9.75 -7.11
C LEU A 182 23.06 -10.59 -7.40
N THR A 183 23.83 -10.25 -8.45
CA THR A 183 24.93 -11.06 -8.98
C THR A 183 26.00 -11.36 -7.93
N GLN A 184 26.54 -10.32 -7.28
CA GLN A 184 27.62 -10.48 -6.31
C GLN A 184 27.22 -11.34 -5.09
N PRO A 185 26.19 -10.99 -4.30
CA PRO A 185 25.86 -11.74 -3.10
C PRO A 185 25.39 -13.17 -3.38
N LEU A 186 24.80 -13.43 -4.56
CA LEU A 186 24.45 -14.79 -4.97
C LEU A 186 25.69 -15.61 -5.37
N SER A 187 26.63 -14.99 -6.07
CA SER A 187 27.90 -15.63 -6.47
C SER A 187 28.76 -15.98 -5.26
N GLU A 188 28.96 -15.03 -4.34
CA GLU A 188 29.66 -15.25 -3.07
C GLU A 188 28.99 -16.38 -2.25
N GLY A 189 27.67 -16.40 -2.24
CA GLY A 189 26.87 -17.42 -1.58
C GLY A 189 27.09 -18.82 -2.15
N LEU A 190 27.10 -18.98 -3.48
CA LEU A 190 27.40 -20.23 -4.16
C LEU A 190 28.86 -20.68 -3.91
N ILE A 191 29.81 -19.76 -3.97
CA ILE A 191 31.23 -20.05 -3.70
C ILE A 191 31.41 -20.63 -2.30
N GLU A 192 30.91 -19.94 -1.27
CA GLU A 192 31.17 -20.35 0.11
C GLU A 192 30.34 -21.58 0.52
N ASN A 193 29.05 -21.64 0.13
CA ASN A 193 28.14 -22.68 0.63
C ASN A 193 28.11 -23.96 -0.23
N VAL A 194 28.51 -23.88 -1.50
CA VAL A 194 28.46 -25.01 -2.45
C VAL A 194 29.86 -25.42 -2.87
N ILE A 195 30.62 -24.52 -3.50
CA ILE A 195 31.90 -24.87 -4.14
C ILE A 195 32.95 -25.21 -3.08
N LYS A 196 33.20 -24.29 -2.14
CA LYS A 196 34.19 -24.48 -1.07
C LYS A 196 33.83 -25.66 -0.18
N ARG A 197 32.54 -25.81 0.15
CA ARG A 197 32.03 -26.94 0.93
C ARG A 197 32.22 -28.27 0.19
N GLY A 198 31.83 -28.35 -1.09
CA GLY A 198 31.99 -29.55 -1.90
C GLY A 198 33.45 -29.95 -2.07
N LEU A 199 34.35 -28.99 -2.33
CA LEU A 199 35.79 -29.24 -2.43
C LEU A 199 36.34 -29.80 -1.11
N LYS A 200 35.94 -29.23 0.04
CA LYS A 200 36.31 -29.77 1.36
C LYS A 200 35.73 -31.16 1.62
N ASP A 201 34.50 -31.43 1.20
CA ASP A 201 33.90 -32.75 1.36
C ASP A 201 34.62 -33.82 0.50
N TRP A 202 35.07 -33.46 -0.71
CA TRP A 202 35.93 -34.32 -1.52
C TRP A 202 37.33 -34.49 -0.93
N GLN A 203 37.97 -33.40 -0.49
CA GLN A 203 39.28 -33.41 0.19
C GLN A 203 39.27 -34.33 1.42
N ASN A 204 38.18 -34.31 2.20
CA ASN A 204 37.99 -35.13 3.41
C ASN A 204 37.41 -36.53 3.13
N ASN A 205 37.44 -36.99 1.88
CA ASN A 205 37.03 -38.34 1.48
C ASN A 205 35.56 -38.69 1.75
N LYS A 206 34.65 -37.69 1.82
CA LYS A 206 33.20 -37.93 1.90
C LYS A 206 32.57 -38.22 0.54
N ILE A 207 33.19 -37.73 -0.53
CA ILE A 207 32.76 -37.89 -1.93
C ILE A 207 33.83 -38.67 -2.67
N ARG A 208 33.49 -39.76 -3.38
CA ARG A 208 34.51 -40.66 -3.95
C ARG A 208 35.06 -40.16 -5.29
N THR A 209 34.19 -39.92 -6.27
CA THR A 209 34.62 -39.53 -7.63
C THR A 209 34.42 -38.04 -7.90
N LEU A 210 35.02 -37.52 -8.97
CA LEU A 210 34.78 -36.14 -9.43
C LEU A 210 33.39 -35.99 -10.05
N ALA A 211 32.84 -37.05 -10.64
CA ALA A 211 31.44 -37.09 -11.08
C ALA A 211 30.47 -36.97 -9.88
N ASP A 212 30.73 -37.67 -8.78
CA ASP A 212 29.95 -37.55 -7.54
C ASP A 212 30.06 -36.14 -6.94
N LEU A 213 31.24 -35.52 -7.04
CA LEU A 213 31.48 -34.14 -6.60
C LEU A 213 30.60 -33.16 -7.38
N GLU A 214 30.59 -33.28 -8.71
CA GLU A 214 29.74 -32.44 -9.56
C GLU A 214 28.26 -32.57 -9.22
N ASN A 215 27.78 -33.80 -9.10
CA ASN A 215 26.37 -34.09 -8.78
C ASN A 215 26.00 -33.62 -7.37
N GLY A 216 26.91 -33.78 -6.40
CA GLY A 216 26.75 -33.28 -5.05
C GLY A 216 26.66 -31.76 -5.01
N MET A 217 27.55 -31.07 -5.73
CA MET A 217 27.53 -29.61 -5.84
C MET A 217 26.27 -29.09 -6.54
N LYS A 218 25.77 -29.76 -7.59
CA LYS A 218 24.48 -29.45 -8.23
C LYS A 218 23.33 -29.49 -7.24
N THR A 219 23.24 -30.59 -6.49
CA THR A 219 22.18 -30.78 -5.49
C THR A 219 22.26 -29.75 -4.38
N GLN A 220 23.47 -29.46 -3.89
CA GLN A 220 23.70 -28.45 -2.85
C GLN A 220 23.38 -27.04 -3.35
N ALA A 221 23.70 -26.71 -4.61
CA ALA A 221 23.35 -25.43 -5.21
C ALA A 221 21.84 -25.24 -5.26
N GLN A 222 21.09 -26.25 -5.70
CA GLN A 222 19.63 -26.19 -5.72
C GLN A 222 19.05 -25.99 -4.30
N GLN A 223 19.51 -26.78 -3.32
CA GLN A 223 19.06 -26.64 -1.93
C GLN A 223 19.39 -25.27 -1.33
N TRP A 224 20.55 -24.71 -1.69
CA TRP A 224 20.94 -23.39 -1.23
C TRP A 224 20.06 -22.30 -1.84
N MET A 225 19.68 -22.40 -3.12
CA MET A 225 18.76 -21.46 -3.76
C MET A 225 17.37 -21.45 -3.11
N GLU A 226 16.87 -22.62 -2.74
CA GLU A 226 15.57 -22.77 -2.08
C GLU A 226 15.58 -22.38 -0.58
N SER A 227 16.75 -22.04 -0.03
CA SER A 227 16.91 -21.75 1.40
C SER A 227 16.38 -20.36 1.79
N ASP A 228 15.92 -20.24 3.04
CA ASP A 228 15.45 -18.97 3.61
C ASP A 228 16.53 -17.89 3.60
N ARG A 229 17.80 -18.28 3.69
CA ARG A 229 18.95 -17.36 3.61
C ARG A 229 19.02 -16.70 2.24
N THR A 230 18.87 -17.47 1.17
CA THR A 230 18.89 -16.93 -0.20
C THR A 230 17.68 -16.04 -0.45
N ARG A 231 16.50 -16.44 0.03
CA ARG A 231 15.30 -15.57 0.00
C ARG A 231 15.54 -14.24 0.71
N GLN A 232 16.20 -14.25 1.87
CA GLN A 232 16.52 -13.02 2.60
C GLN A 232 17.52 -12.13 1.84
N ILE A 233 18.52 -12.71 1.16
CA ILE A 233 19.45 -11.96 0.30
C ILE A 233 18.67 -11.28 -0.83
N ILE A 234 17.85 -12.03 -1.56
CA ILE A 234 17.05 -11.51 -2.67
C ILE A 234 16.13 -10.38 -2.19
N ASN A 235 15.38 -10.61 -1.11
CA ASN A 235 14.48 -9.61 -0.53
C ASN A 235 15.22 -8.30 -0.19
N THR A 236 16.36 -8.42 0.48
CA THR A 236 17.16 -7.25 0.88
C THR A 236 17.62 -6.45 -0.33
N GLN A 237 18.08 -7.12 -1.38
CA GLN A 237 18.53 -6.45 -2.61
C GLN A 237 17.37 -5.84 -3.39
N CYS A 238 16.23 -6.53 -3.50
CA CYS A 238 15.02 -6.01 -4.14
C CYS A 238 14.49 -4.76 -3.44
N ILE A 239 14.39 -4.77 -2.11
CA ILE A 239 13.95 -3.59 -1.33
C ILE A 239 14.93 -2.43 -1.51
N SER A 240 16.24 -2.69 -1.43
CA SER A 240 17.26 -1.65 -1.65
C SER A 240 17.19 -1.07 -3.07
N TRP A 241 16.98 -1.92 -4.08
CA TRP A 241 16.78 -1.52 -5.46
C TRP A 241 15.53 -0.65 -5.63
N PHE A 242 14.38 -1.09 -5.10
CA PHE A 242 13.14 -0.33 -5.18
C PHE A 242 13.27 1.06 -4.54
N ASN A 243 13.78 1.12 -3.31
CA ASN A 243 13.92 2.36 -2.56
C ASN A 243 14.91 3.33 -3.23
N SER A 244 15.97 2.81 -3.86
CA SER A 244 17.01 3.65 -4.47
C SER A 244 16.71 4.08 -5.90
N GLN A 245 16.04 3.23 -6.71
CA GLN A 245 15.83 3.48 -8.14
C GLN A 245 14.38 3.86 -8.47
N ILE A 246 13.41 3.07 -7.98
CA ILE A 246 12.01 3.19 -8.40
C ILE A 246 11.27 4.28 -7.62
N GLN A 247 11.46 4.35 -6.29
CA GLN A 247 10.69 5.22 -5.42
C GLN A 247 10.85 6.71 -5.77
N SER A 248 12.06 7.15 -6.12
CA SER A 248 12.35 8.55 -6.45
C SER A 248 11.63 9.00 -7.73
N GLU A 249 11.71 8.20 -8.80
CA GLU A 249 11.04 8.50 -10.07
C GLU A 249 9.52 8.38 -9.94
N LEU A 250 9.03 7.35 -9.23
CA LEU A 250 7.60 7.23 -8.94
C LEU A 250 7.08 8.47 -8.19
N ALA A 251 7.85 8.97 -7.23
CA ALA A 251 7.50 10.20 -6.51
C ALA A 251 7.46 11.43 -7.43
N GLN A 252 8.29 11.50 -8.48
CA GLN A 252 8.24 12.61 -9.45
C GLN A 252 6.92 12.63 -10.23
N GLU A 253 6.34 11.46 -10.48
CA GLU A 253 5.03 11.33 -11.16
C GLU A 253 3.84 11.52 -10.20
N THR A 254 3.94 11.06 -8.96
CA THR A 254 2.85 11.18 -7.97
C THR A 254 2.80 12.52 -7.24
N ASP A 255 3.94 13.19 -7.01
CA ASP A 255 4.02 14.48 -6.31
C ASP A 255 3.18 15.60 -6.99
N PRO A 256 3.16 15.75 -8.33
CA PRO A 256 2.25 16.67 -9.03
C PRO A 256 0.77 16.39 -8.73
N ILE A 257 0.37 15.12 -8.68
CA ILE A 257 -1.01 14.72 -8.37
C ILE A 257 -1.33 15.11 -6.93
N CYS A 258 -0.48 14.76 -5.95
CA CYS A 258 -0.65 15.19 -4.56
C CYS A 258 -0.81 16.70 -4.42
N ARG A 259 0.03 17.48 -5.12
CA ARG A 259 -0.05 18.96 -5.12
C ARG A 259 -1.37 19.47 -5.69
N LYS A 260 -1.85 18.88 -6.79
CA LYS A 260 -3.12 19.27 -7.44
C LYS A 260 -4.32 19.10 -6.49
N PHE A 261 -4.33 18.01 -5.72
CA PHE A 261 -5.39 17.71 -4.78
C PHE A 261 -5.16 18.26 -3.37
N GLN A 262 -4.04 18.96 -3.14
CA GLN A 262 -3.67 19.60 -1.87
C GLN A 262 -3.48 18.62 -0.71
N ILE A 263 -3.02 17.40 -1.01
CA ILE A 263 -2.67 16.39 0.00
C ILE A 263 -1.15 16.34 0.23
N PRO A 264 -0.68 15.87 1.40
CA PRO A 264 0.73 15.67 1.65
C PRO A 264 1.38 14.73 0.62
N ARG A 265 2.59 15.05 0.18
CA ARG A 265 3.32 14.21 -0.79
C ARG A 265 3.62 12.81 -0.24
N SER A 266 3.86 12.73 1.07
CA SER A 266 4.09 11.47 1.78
C SER A 266 2.90 10.50 1.68
N SER A 267 1.68 10.98 1.38
CA SER A 267 0.49 10.14 1.25
C SER A 267 0.61 9.04 0.18
N LEU A 268 1.37 9.30 -0.90
CA LEU A 268 1.61 8.32 -1.96
C LEU A 268 3.03 7.74 -1.96
N ARG A 269 3.85 8.10 -0.97
CA ARG A 269 5.22 7.59 -0.85
C ARG A 269 5.27 6.34 0.02
N PHE A 270 6.26 5.51 -0.26
CA PHE A 270 6.56 4.29 0.50
C PHE A 270 7.70 4.56 1.51
N GLU A 271 7.52 5.51 2.43
CA GLU A 271 8.58 5.96 3.36
C GLU A 271 8.95 4.91 4.43
N GLU A 272 8.00 4.04 4.81
CA GLU A 272 8.26 2.90 5.71
C GLU A 272 8.83 1.68 4.96
N GLY A 273 9.19 1.86 3.69
CA GLY A 273 9.48 0.78 2.75
C GLY A 273 8.21 0.21 2.13
N ILE A 274 8.39 -0.60 1.09
CA ILE A 274 7.33 -1.45 0.56
C ILE A 274 7.38 -2.79 1.30
N ASP A 275 6.21 -3.40 1.55
CA ASP A 275 6.11 -4.79 2.00
C ASP A 275 7.02 -5.66 1.13
N PRO A 276 7.97 -6.41 1.71
CA PRO A 276 8.82 -7.31 0.95
C PRO A 276 8.04 -8.13 -0.09
N GLY A 277 6.82 -8.59 0.20
CA GLY A 277 5.97 -9.34 -0.73
C GLY A 277 5.48 -8.57 -1.96
N VAL A 278 5.47 -7.24 -1.93
CA VAL A 278 5.07 -6.37 -3.06
C VAL A 278 6.24 -6.12 -4.01
N VAL A 279 7.46 -5.93 -3.50
CA VAL A 279 8.69 -5.89 -4.35
C VAL A 279 9.14 -7.30 -4.72
N ASN A 280 8.75 -8.28 -3.92
CA ASN A 280 9.03 -9.68 -4.10
C ASN A 280 7.72 -10.48 -4.27
N PRO A 281 6.97 -10.27 -5.38
CA PRO A 281 5.74 -11.00 -5.64
C PRO A 281 6.08 -12.49 -5.59
N GLU A 282 5.53 -13.20 -4.59
CA GLU A 282 5.83 -14.59 -4.22
C GLU A 282 6.63 -15.29 -5.31
N ILE A 283 7.94 -15.43 -5.08
CA ILE A 283 8.93 -15.93 -6.03
C ILE A 283 8.54 -17.33 -6.49
N SER A 284 7.66 -17.41 -7.47
CA SER A 284 7.42 -18.60 -8.29
C SER A 284 8.13 -18.44 -9.64
N ILE A 285 8.56 -17.22 -9.99
CA ILE A 285 9.32 -16.92 -11.20
C ILE A 285 10.82 -17.10 -10.94
N GLY A 286 11.33 -16.57 -9.82
CA GLY A 286 12.75 -16.71 -9.47
C GLY A 286 13.15 -18.16 -9.15
N ASP A 287 12.26 -19.01 -8.64
CA ASP A 287 12.60 -20.41 -8.37
C ASP A 287 12.93 -21.17 -9.68
N ALA A 288 12.19 -20.94 -10.76
CA ALA A 288 12.45 -21.59 -12.06
C ALA A 288 13.64 -20.95 -12.79
N ILE A 289 13.71 -19.61 -12.84
CA ILE A 289 14.79 -18.88 -13.51
C ILE A 289 16.12 -19.15 -12.82
N LEU A 290 16.15 -19.00 -11.50
CA LEU A 290 17.36 -19.17 -10.73
C LEU A 290 17.75 -20.64 -10.65
N ALA A 291 16.82 -21.60 -10.60
CA ALA A 291 17.21 -23.02 -10.63
C ALA A 291 17.87 -23.41 -11.96
N ASP A 292 17.28 -23.08 -13.11
CA ASP A 292 17.86 -23.41 -14.43
C ASP A 292 19.17 -22.64 -14.68
N THR A 293 19.20 -21.37 -14.30
CA THR A 293 20.40 -20.52 -14.38
C THR A 293 21.51 -21.04 -13.48
N VAL A 294 21.20 -21.42 -12.24
CA VAL A 294 22.18 -22.00 -11.30
C VAL A 294 22.66 -23.36 -11.79
N MET A 295 21.79 -24.20 -12.37
CA MET A 295 22.21 -25.47 -12.95
C MET A 295 23.15 -25.29 -14.15
N PHE A 296 22.87 -24.31 -15.02
CA PHE A 296 23.75 -23.96 -16.13
C PHE A 296 25.09 -23.41 -15.64
N ILE A 297 25.08 -22.50 -14.66
CA ILE A 297 26.27 -21.88 -14.06
C ILE A 297 27.11 -22.92 -13.33
N VAL A 298 26.48 -23.81 -12.57
CA VAL A 298 27.15 -24.94 -11.94
C VAL A 298 27.80 -25.82 -13.00
N ASN A 299 27.10 -26.19 -14.08
CA ASN A 299 27.69 -26.99 -15.15
C ASN A 299 28.91 -26.32 -15.81
N LEU A 300 28.78 -25.04 -16.16
CA LEU A 300 29.81 -24.31 -16.90
C LEU A 300 31.04 -24.04 -16.02
N VAL A 301 30.81 -23.53 -14.80
CA VAL A 301 31.88 -23.04 -13.92
C VAL A 301 32.45 -24.17 -13.05
N ILE A 302 31.61 -25.08 -12.53
CA ILE A 302 32.09 -26.24 -11.74
C ILE A 302 32.64 -27.32 -12.67
N GLY A 303 31.88 -27.73 -13.69
CA GLY A 303 32.29 -28.78 -14.63
C GLY A 303 33.49 -28.39 -15.48
N GLY A 304 33.49 -27.18 -16.05
CA GLY A 304 34.56 -26.67 -16.91
C GLY A 304 35.77 -26.13 -16.13
N GLY A 305 35.51 -25.37 -15.05
CA GLY A 305 36.54 -24.71 -14.24
C GLY A 305 37.12 -25.61 -13.15
N THR A 306 36.36 -25.90 -12.09
CA THR A 306 36.90 -26.61 -10.90
C THR A 306 37.34 -28.04 -11.20
N ILE A 307 36.46 -28.83 -11.79
CA ILE A 307 36.73 -30.23 -12.06
C ILE A 307 37.80 -30.34 -13.14
N GLY A 308 37.74 -29.47 -14.15
CA GLY A 308 38.81 -29.30 -15.14
C GLY A 308 40.18 -29.00 -14.50
N SER A 309 40.21 -28.11 -13.51
CA SER A 309 41.43 -27.74 -12.79
C SER A 309 41.97 -28.89 -11.92
N ILE A 310 41.09 -29.64 -11.25
CA ILE A 310 41.49 -30.83 -10.48
C ILE A 310 42.03 -31.92 -11.43
N ILE A 311 41.37 -32.16 -12.56
CA ILE A 311 41.84 -33.10 -13.59
C ILE A 311 43.21 -32.65 -14.14
N ALA A 312 43.41 -31.35 -14.38
CA ALA A 312 44.69 -30.80 -14.83
C ALA A 312 45.80 -30.99 -13.77
N LEU A 313 45.51 -30.80 -12.48
CA LEU A 313 46.44 -31.07 -11.38
C LEU A 313 46.81 -32.57 -11.30
N ILE A 314 45.83 -33.46 -11.50
CA ILE A 314 46.06 -34.91 -11.55
C ILE A 314 46.98 -35.28 -12.72
N LEU A 315 46.76 -34.68 -13.90
CA LEU A 315 47.51 -34.98 -15.12
C LEU A 315 48.91 -34.35 -15.16
N THR A 316 49.10 -33.18 -14.56
CA THR A 316 50.39 -32.45 -14.56
C THR A 316 51.23 -32.74 -13.32
N GLY A 317 50.63 -33.27 -12.25
CA GLY A 317 51.33 -33.62 -11.02
C GLY A 317 52.10 -34.94 -11.09
N HIS A 318 53.04 -35.10 -10.16
CA HIS A 318 53.83 -36.33 -9.95
C HIS A 318 53.00 -37.55 -9.48
N LEU A 319 51.68 -37.36 -9.32
CA LEU A 319 50.69 -38.36 -8.90
C LEU A 319 50.04 -39.10 -10.08
N THR A 320 50.40 -38.75 -11.32
CA THR A 320 50.04 -39.51 -12.53
C THR A 320 50.47 -40.98 -12.42
N TRP A 321 51.66 -41.26 -11.89
CA TRP A 321 52.22 -42.62 -11.84
C TRP A 321 51.49 -43.56 -10.85
N PRO A 322 51.19 -43.15 -9.60
CA PRO A 322 50.38 -43.95 -8.69
C PRO A 322 48.93 -44.17 -9.15
N ILE A 323 48.30 -43.16 -9.75
CA ILE A 323 46.92 -43.26 -10.27
C ILE A 323 46.87 -44.16 -11.51
N ALA A 324 47.86 -44.06 -12.40
CA ALA A 324 48.05 -44.98 -13.52
C ALA A 324 48.40 -46.40 -13.06
N LEU A 325 49.02 -46.61 -11.90
CA LEU A 325 49.29 -47.93 -11.35
C LEU A 325 48.04 -48.61 -10.79
N VAL A 326 47.14 -47.86 -10.16
CA VAL A 326 45.89 -48.39 -9.58
C VAL A 326 44.78 -48.53 -10.63
N TYR A 327 44.70 -47.60 -11.59
CA TYR A 327 43.62 -47.51 -12.57
C TYR A 327 44.06 -47.71 -14.02
N GLY A 328 45.35 -47.86 -14.30
CA GLY A 328 45.90 -47.96 -15.67
C GLY A 328 45.36 -49.12 -16.48
N VAL A 329 44.83 -50.16 -15.83
CA VAL A 329 44.13 -51.25 -16.52
C VAL A 329 42.79 -50.78 -17.13
N SER A 330 42.10 -49.80 -16.52
CA SER A 330 40.80 -49.31 -17.02
C SER A 330 40.92 -48.25 -18.13
N VAL A 331 42.02 -47.50 -18.19
CA VAL A 331 42.29 -46.51 -19.25
C VAL A 331 42.94 -47.16 -20.49
N LEU A 332 43.64 -48.28 -20.32
CA LEU A 332 44.31 -49.01 -21.42
C LEU A 332 43.49 -50.18 -22.01
N ALA A 333 42.40 -50.62 -21.37
CA ALA A 333 41.61 -51.78 -21.81
C ALA A 333 40.77 -51.57 -23.07
N ALA A 334 40.58 -50.33 -23.54
CA ALA A 334 39.92 -50.03 -24.80
C ALA A 334 40.98 -49.61 -25.82
N GLY A 335 41.43 -50.54 -26.68
CA GLY A 335 42.41 -50.30 -27.76
C GLY A 335 41.94 -49.31 -28.84
N VAL A 336 41.68 -48.07 -28.45
CA VAL A 336 41.17 -46.95 -29.25
C VAL A 336 42.12 -45.77 -29.03
N GLU A 337 42.39 -44.98 -30.08
CA GLU A 337 43.17 -43.74 -29.98
C GLU A 337 42.74 -42.93 -28.75
N ILE A 338 43.65 -42.84 -27.78
CA ILE A 338 43.44 -42.13 -26.52
C ILE A 338 43.45 -40.64 -26.85
N THR A 339 42.26 -40.11 -27.12
CA THR A 339 42.02 -38.68 -27.26
C THR A 339 41.92 -38.07 -25.88
N ARG A 340 42.48 -36.85 -25.72
CA ARG A 340 42.51 -36.12 -24.43
C ARG A 340 41.15 -36.06 -23.73
N SER A 341 40.05 -35.95 -24.49
CA SER A 341 38.68 -35.92 -23.97
C SER A 341 38.26 -37.22 -23.28
N LYS A 342 38.51 -38.40 -23.88
CA LYS A 342 38.16 -39.70 -23.29
C LYS A 342 38.92 -39.98 -22.00
N THR A 343 40.17 -39.51 -21.91
CA THR A 343 40.99 -39.64 -20.69
C THR A 343 40.45 -38.75 -19.57
N GLN A 344 40.04 -37.52 -19.88
CA GLN A 344 39.44 -36.61 -18.89
C GLN A 344 38.10 -37.17 -18.37
N GLU A 345 37.28 -37.73 -19.26
CA GLU A 345 36.00 -38.35 -18.91
C GLU A 345 36.19 -39.60 -18.02
N ALA A 346 37.15 -40.46 -18.35
CA ALA A 346 37.48 -41.62 -17.52
C ALA A 346 38.00 -41.23 -16.12
N ILE A 347 38.84 -40.18 -16.03
CA ILE A 347 39.30 -39.64 -14.73
C ILE A 347 38.13 -39.10 -13.91
N LYS A 348 37.21 -38.39 -14.56
CA LYS A 348 36.05 -37.80 -13.90
C LYS A 348 35.11 -38.87 -13.32
N GLU A 349 34.78 -39.89 -14.10
CA GLU A 349 33.74 -40.86 -13.76
C GLU A 349 34.25 -42.08 -12.97
N LYS A 350 35.47 -42.56 -13.26
CA LYS A 350 35.90 -43.90 -12.84
C LYS A 350 37.04 -43.91 -11.84
N VAL A 351 37.72 -42.78 -11.65
CA VAL A 351 38.89 -42.71 -10.76
C VAL A 351 38.46 -42.20 -9.38
N ASP A 352 38.56 -43.09 -8.39
CA ASP A 352 38.55 -42.71 -6.97
C ASP A 352 40.00 -42.39 -6.56
N VAL A 353 40.28 -41.09 -6.45
CA VAL A 353 41.59 -40.57 -6.07
C VAL A 353 41.87 -40.95 -4.61
N PRO A 354 43.02 -41.56 -4.28
CA PRO A 354 43.34 -41.96 -2.91
C PRO A 354 43.26 -40.79 -1.91
N SER A 355 42.65 -41.01 -0.74
CA SER A 355 42.40 -39.95 0.25
C SER A 355 43.66 -39.17 0.67
N TRP A 356 44.79 -39.84 0.80
CA TRP A 356 46.07 -39.23 1.18
C TRP A 356 46.61 -38.23 0.14
N SER A 357 46.25 -38.37 -1.14
CA SER A 357 46.71 -37.46 -2.19
C SER A 357 45.78 -36.27 -2.40
N ARG A 358 44.53 -36.33 -1.92
CA ARG A 358 43.54 -35.26 -2.10
C ARG A 358 43.90 -33.98 -1.35
N SER A 359 44.37 -34.09 -0.10
CA SER A 359 44.84 -32.93 0.68
C SER A 359 46.16 -32.35 0.15
N MET A 360 46.96 -33.18 -0.54
CA MET A 360 48.19 -32.74 -1.21
C MET A 360 47.89 -32.03 -2.54
N LEU A 361 46.88 -32.50 -3.29
CA LEU A 361 46.43 -31.89 -4.55
C LEU A 361 45.59 -30.62 -4.32
N LEU A 362 44.72 -30.64 -3.31
CA LEU A 362 43.86 -29.54 -2.89
C LEU A 362 44.16 -29.21 -1.43
N SER A 363 45.20 -28.41 -1.18
CA SER A 363 45.39 -27.77 0.12
C SER A 363 44.31 -26.72 0.36
N ASP A 364 44.09 -26.32 1.62
CA ASP A 364 43.11 -25.28 1.94
C ASP A 364 43.40 -23.97 1.19
N SER A 365 44.67 -23.56 1.11
CA SER A 365 45.10 -22.41 0.31
C SER A 365 44.79 -22.55 -1.19
N LYS A 366 44.81 -23.78 -1.73
CA LYS A 366 44.49 -24.03 -3.13
C LYS A 366 42.99 -24.00 -3.37
N ILE A 367 42.20 -24.50 -2.41
CA ILE A 367 40.74 -24.38 -2.42
C ILE A 367 40.36 -22.90 -2.41
N ASP A 368 40.97 -22.09 -1.55
CA ASP A 368 40.70 -20.65 -1.48
C ASP A 368 41.10 -19.94 -2.79
N SER A 369 42.27 -20.24 -3.36
CA SER A 369 42.70 -19.72 -4.68
C SER A 369 41.74 -20.10 -5.81
N ILE A 370 41.26 -21.35 -5.84
CA ILE A 370 40.25 -21.79 -6.83
C ILE A 370 38.96 -20.98 -6.65
N CYS A 371 38.50 -20.76 -5.41
CA CYS A 371 37.31 -19.98 -5.14
C CYS A 371 37.46 -18.50 -5.55
N GLU A 372 38.61 -17.89 -5.27
CA GLU A 372 38.93 -16.51 -5.66
C GLU A 372 39.01 -16.34 -7.19
N GLU A 373 39.65 -17.28 -7.89
CA GLU A 373 39.74 -17.27 -9.36
C GLU A 373 38.37 -17.49 -10.03
N MET A 374 37.49 -18.27 -9.40
CA MET A 374 36.16 -18.55 -9.93
C MET A 374 35.15 -17.43 -9.73
N ASN A 375 35.23 -16.68 -8.64
CA ASN A 375 34.22 -15.68 -8.32
C ASN A 375 33.92 -14.69 -9.47
N PRO A 376 34.91 -14.06 -10.13
CA PRO A 376 34.61 -13.14 -11.23
C PRO A 376 33.98 -13.83 -12.45
N GLU A 377 34.34 -15.09 -12.73
CA GLU A 377 33.74 -15.86 -13.82
C GLU A 377 32.31 -16.28 -13.49
N LEU A 378 32.05 -16.65 -12.23
CA LEU A 378 30.73 -16.96 -11.72
C LEU A 378 29.82 -15.74 -11.83
N GLU A 379 30.28 -14.56 -11.39
CA GLU A 379 29.55 -13.31 -11.51
C GLU A 379 29.24 -12.95 -12.97
N ARG A 380 30.22 -13.12 -13.87
CA ARG A 380 30.05 -12.86 -15.31
C ARG A 380 28.96 -13.74 -15.91
N VAL A 381 29.04 -15.06 -15.71
CA VAL A 381 28.07 -16.01 -16.25
C VAL A 381 26.70 -15.80 -15.62
N PHE A 382 26.63 -15.50 -14.32
CA PHE A 382 25.38 -15.21 -13.61
C PHE A 382 24.67 -14.00 -14.20
N ARG A 383 25.43 -12.92 -14.45
CA ARG A 383 24.93 -11.71 -15.11
C ARG A 383 24.43 -11.98 -16.52
N GLU A 384 25.22 -12.66 -17.35
CA GLU A 384 24.87 -12.98 -18.74
C GLU A 384 23.59 -13.83 -18.81
N GLN A 385 23.51 -14.89 -18.01
CA GLN A 385 22.35 -15.78 -18.01
C GLN A 385 21.08 -15.10 -17.50
N LEU A 386 21.19 -14.24 -16.49
CA LEU A 386 20.08 -13.41 -16.09
C LEU A 386 19.66 -12.53 -17.26
N MET A 387 20.56 -11.72 -17.84
CA MET A 387 20.26 -10.78 -18.92
C MET A 387 19.65 -11.44 -20.18
N GLU A 388 20.06 -12.67 -20.53
CA GLU A 388 19.51 -13.43 -21.65
C GLU A 388 18.08 -13.93 -21.40
N ASN A 389 17.65 -14.03 -20.15
CA ASN A 389 16.33 -14.51 -19.78
C ASN A 389 15.27 -13.38 -19.85
N GLN A 390 14.99 -12.92 -21.08
CA GLN A 390 14.11 -11.78 -21.32
C GLN A 390 12.66 -12.04 -20.86
N GLN A 391 12.14 -13.25 -21.13
CA GLN A 391 10.76 -13.66 -20.79
C GLN A 391 10.51 -13.67 -19.27
N ALA A 392 11.52 -14.09 -18.53
CA ALA A 392 11.56 -14.08 -17.08
C ALA A 392 11.44 -12.67 -16.50
N PHE A 393 12.19 -11.72 -17.04
CA PHE A 393 12.13 -10.33 -16.61
C PHE A 393 10.83 -9.68 -17.02
N ASP A 394 10.29 -9.96 -18.20
CA ASP A 394 8.98 -9.45 -18.61
C ASP A 394 7.88 -9.85 -17.61
N GLU A 395 7.93 -11.10 -17.14
CA GLU A 395 6.98 -11.63 -16.15
C GLU A 395 7.21 -11.04 -14.75
N LEU A 396 8.47 -10.83 -14.34
CA LEU A 396 8.81 -10.10 -13.10
C LEU A 396 8.28 -8.65 -13.15
N ILE A 397 8.55 -7.93 -14.24
CA ILE A 397 8.10 -6.55 -14.47
C ILE A 397 6.58 -6.48 -14.37
N ARG A 398 5.89 -7.45 -14.98
CA ARG A 398 4.42 -7.54 -14.93
C ARG A 398 3.92 -7.71 -13.50
N LYS A 399 4.51 -8.61 -12.71
CA LYS A 399 4.09 -8.85 -11.32
C LYS A 399 4.41 -7.67 -10.40
N VAL A 400 5.65 -7.16 -10.44
CA VAL A 400 6.04 -5.98 -9.66
C VAL A 400 5.16 -4.78 -10.01
N GLY A 401 4.86 -4.58 -11.28
CA GLY A 401 3.94 -3.53 -11.74
C GLY A 401 2.51 -3.72 -11.18
N GLN A 402 2.00 -4.95 -11.11
CA GLN A 402 0.68 -5.25 -10.55
C GLN A 402 0.62 -5.01 -9.03
N GLU A 403 1.61 -5.49 -8.29
CA GLU A 403 1.70 -5.30 -6.83
C GLU A 403 1.86 -3.81 -6.48
N LEU A 404 2.74 -3.11 -7.19
CA LEU A 404 2.94 -1.67 -7.00
C LEU A 404 1.67 -0.88 -7.33
N LYS A 405 0.92 -1.29 -8.37
CA LYS A 405 -0.38 -0.72 -8.71
C LYS A 405 -1.37 -0.88 -7.56
N GLN A 406 -1.48 -2.08 -6.99
CA GLN A 406 -2.36 -2.34 -5.85
C GLN A 406 -1.97 -1.52 -4.62
N ALA A 407 -0.67 -1.47 -4.30
CA ALA A 407 -0.15 -0.71 -3.17
C ALA A 407 -0.41 0.81 -3.32
N LEU A 408 -0.27 1.34 -4.54
CA LEU A 408 -0.57 2.76 -4.81
C LEU A 408 -2.07 3.05 -4.72
N ILE A 409 -2.93 2.16 -5.20
CA ILE A 409 -4.39 2.28 -5.06
C ILE A 409 -4.78 2.31 -3.59
N ALA A 410 -4.26 1.39 -2.77
CA ALA A 410 -4.54 1.35 -1.33
C ALA A 410 -4.15 2.66 -0.64
N LYS A 411 -2.94 3.18 -0.91
CA LYS A 411 -2.52 4.50 -0.42
C LYS A 411 -3.42 5.63 -0.91
N ALA A 412 -3.90 5.58 -2.15
CA ALA A 412 -4.81 6.58 -2.69
C ALA A 412 -6.17 6.55 -1.94
N GLU A 413 -6.69 5.37 -1.61
CA GLU A 413 -7.93 5.22 -0.84
C GLU A 413 -7.81 5.82 0.56
N GLU A 414 -6.68 5.62 1.24
CA GLU A 414 -6.39 6.27 2.51
C GLU A 414 -6.24 7.78 2.36
N ALA A 415 -5.57 8.25 1.31
CA ALA A 415 -5.31 9.67 1.09
C ALA A 415 -6.57 10.50 0.77
N VAL A 416 -7.64 9.87 0.28
CA VAL A 416 -8.91 10.54 -0.06
C VAL A 416 -9.51 11.28 1.14
N ILE A 417 -9.33 10.76 2.37
CA ILE A 417 -9.84 11.42 3.59
C ILE A 417 -9.18 12.78 3.86
N LEU A 418 -8.00 13.03 3.27
CA LEU A 418 -7.23 14.26 3.44
C LEU A 418 -7.61 15.33 2.43
N ILE A 419 -8.40 14.99 1.41
CA ILE A 419 -8.86 15.93 0.39
C ILE A 419 -9.90 16.87 1.01
N GLN A 420 -9.78 18.17 0.75
CA GLN A 420 -10.71 19.23 1.21
C GLN A 420 -11.44 19.93 0.06
#